data_AF-A0A0R3PVH5-F1
#
_entry.id   AF-A0A0R3PVH5-F1
#
_cell.length_a   1.000
_cell.length_b   1.000
_cell.length_c   1.000
_cell.angle_alpha   90.00
_cell.angle_beta   90.00
_cell.angle_gamma   90.00
#
_symmetry.space_group_name_H-M   'P 1'
#
loop_
_entity.id
_entity.type
_entity.pdbx_description
1 polymer ?
#
loop_
_entity_poly.entity_id
_entity_poly.type
_entity_poly.pdbx_seq_one_letter_code
_entity_poly.pdbx_strand_id
1 'polypeptide(L)'
;MRNTSEPFENVIAKTNLVLRVTDDYKLQSVAKGEHPRFGFLQPKETLIFDFGSEVYVWSGRSARKTSGRYAVEYAQQLMTKRVTSDSSLFGVEMNEGRAPWILYLRVFQGVQFAEDQVMTREMKNVVTENLEFWQLIGEELVLVERTNIFINNCCYVIRWQYRIQTSGRAKLFFL
;
A
#
# COMPACT_ATOMS: atom_id res chain seq x y z
N MET A 1 25.47 -0.87 -24.24
CA MET A 1 24.94 0.49 -24.03
C MET A 1 24.42 0.57 -22.61
N ARG A 2 24.87 1.52 -21.78
CA ARG A 2 24.24 1.76 -20.47
C ARG A 2 22.88 2.40 -20.76
N ASN A 3 21.81 1.86 -20.19
CA ASN A 3 20.48 2.44 -20.33
C ASN A 3 20.50 3.84 -19.71
N THR A 4 20.36 4.88 -20.53
CA THR A 4 20.41 6.30 -20.14
C THR A 4 19.04 6.86 -19.78
N SER A 5 17.99 6.03 -19.76
CA SER A 5 16.65 6.47 -19.36
C SER A 5 16.62 6.85 -17.87
N GLU A 6 15.89 7.91 -17.53
CA GLU A 6 15.56 8.25 -16.15
C GLU A 6 14.94 7.01 -15.47
N PRO A 7 15.42 6.58 -14.28
CA PRO A 7 14.83 5.46 -13.56
C PRO A 7 13.32 5.65 -13.39
N PHE A 8 12.54 4.59 -13.59
CA PHE A 8 11.08 4.63 -13.48
C PHE A 8 10.64 5.23 -12.13
N GLU A 9 11.38 4.92 -11.06
CA GLU A 9 11.18 5.42 -9.70
C GLU A 9 11.18 6.95 -9.64
N ASN A 10 12.07 7.62 -10.37
CA ASN A 10 12.13 9.08 -10.42
C ASN A 10 10.95 9.68 -11.19
N VAL A 11 10.49 8.97 -12.22
CA VAL A 11 9.35 9.40 -13.04
C VAL A 11 8.06 9.30 -12.22
N ILE A 12 7.84 8.19 -11.52
CA ILE A 12 6.66 8.02 -10.65
C ILE A 12 6.73 8.91 -9.43
N ALA A 13 7.91 9.27 -8.91
CA ALA A 13 8.01 10.12 -7.74
C ALA A 13 7.35 11.50 -7.94
N LYS A 14 7.21 11.95 -9.20
CA LYS A 14 6.53 13.19 -9.60
C LYS A 14 5.02 13.16 -9.28
N THR A 15 4.41 11.99 -9.11
CA THR A 15 3.00 11.84 -8.74
C THR A 15 2.78 11.79 -7.22
N ASN A 16 3.84 11.58 -6.45
CA ASN A 16 3.73 11.41 -5.01
C ASN A 16 3.20 12.68 -4.34
N LEU A 17 2.21 12.50 -3.48
CA LEU A 17 1.68 13.52 -2.60
C LEU A 17 1.62 12.95 -1.18
N VAL A 18 2.22 13.65 -0.23
CA VAL A 18 2.16 13.30 1.18
C VAL A 18 1.39 14.40 1.90
N LEU A 19 0.27 14.02 2.51
CA LEU A 19 -0.56 14.91 3.32
C LEU A 19 -0.46 14.51 4.79
N ARG A 20 -0.61 15.50 5.66
CA ARG A 20 -0.74 15.33 7.11
C ARG A 20 -2.12 15.78 7.54
N VAL A 21 -2.73 15.02 8.46
CA VAL A 21 -3.88 15.49 9.23
C VAL A 21 -3.35 16.24 10.45
N THR A 22 -3.61 17.54 10.49
CA THR A 22 -3.21 18.45 11.58
C THR A 22 -4.05 18.21 12.84
N ASP A 23 -3.67 18.85 13.95
CA ASP A 23 -4.41 18.73 15.22
C ASP A 23 -5.83 19.32 15.17
N ASP A 24 -6.08 20.27 14.27
CA ASP A 24 -7.39 20.81 13.94
C ASP A 24 -8.11 20.02 12.83
N TYR A 25 -7.62 18.81 12.53
CA TYR A 25 -8.19 17.85 11.59
C TYR A 25 -8.25 18.33 10.13
N LYS A 26 -7.36 19.23 9.71
CA LYS A 26 -7.25 19.68 8.32
C LYS A 26 -6.11 18.96 7.61
N LEU A 27 -6.16 18.97 6.27
CA LEU A 27 -5.07 18.46 5.44
C LEU A 27 -4.00 19.52 5.24
N GLN A 28 -2.75 19.15 5.47
CA GLN A 28 -1.56 19.94 5.16
C GLN A 28 -0.67 19.15 4.18
N SER A 29 -0.21 19.78 3.10
CA SER A 29 0.76 19.18 2.19
C SER A 29 2.15 19.17 2.84
N VAL A 30 2.76 17.99 2.94
CA VAL A 30 4.10 17.76 3.50
C VAL A 30 5.14 17.62 2.40
N ALA A 31 4.79 16.93 1.31
CA ALA A 31 5.66 16.70 0.16
C ALA A 31 4.82 16.54 -1.11
N LYS A 32 5.33 17.00 -2.26
CA LYS A 32 4.71 16.85 -3.58
C LYS A 32 5.78 16.62 -4.64
N GLY A 33 5.58 15.61 -5.48
CA GLY A 33 6.45 15.32 -6.62
C GLY A 33 7.85 14.87 -6.24
N GLU A 34 8.02 14.31 -5.02
CA GLU A 34 9.29 13.80 -4.53
C GLU A 34 9.14 12.45 -3.82
N HIS A 35 10.27 11.78 -3.58
CA HIS A 35 10.30 10.52 -2.86
C HIS A 35 9.91 10.72 -1.38
N PRO A 36 9.01 9.87 -0.83
CA PRO A 36 8.74 9.83 0.60
C PRO A 36 10.02 9.58 1.39
N ARG A 37 10.24 10.37 2.44
CA ARG A 37 11.40 10.23 3.31
C ARG A 37 10.97 9.59 4.62
N PHE A 38 11.80 8.70 5.16
CA PHE A 38 11.56 8.08 6.47
C PHE A 38 11.32 9.14 7.57
N GLY A 39 11.96 10.31 7.47
CA GLY A 39 11.78 11.43 8.39
C GLY A 39 10.34 11.93 8.53
N PHE A 40 9.44 11.64 7.58
CA PHE A 40 8.02 12.00 7.69
C PHE A 40 7.28 11.15 8.74
N LEU A 41 7.71 9.90 8.97
CA LEU A 41 7.01 8.88 9.77
C LEU A 41 7.20 9.09 11.28
N GLN A 42 6.84 10.28 11.78
CA GLN A 42 6.97 10.62 13.19
C GLN A 42 5.83 10.01 14.03
N PRO A 43 6.10 9.55 15.26
CA PRO A 43 5.14 8.75 16.06
C PRO A 43 3.77 9.39 16.30
N LYS A 44 3.71 10.71 16.32
CA LYS A 44 2.48 11.49 16.55
C LYS A 44 1.66 11.74 15.27
N GLU A 45 2.24 11.48 14.11
CA GLU A 45 1.67 11.94 12.84
C GLU A 45 0.57 11.01 12.34
N THR A 46 -0.40 11.59 11.65
CA THR A 46 -1.32 10.85 10.79
C THR A 46 -1.13 11.38 9.37
N LEU A 47 -0.72 10.50 8.46
CA LEU A 47 -0.33 10.86 7.11
C LEU A 47 -1.20 10.13 6.09
N ILE A 48 -1.37 10.75 4.92
CA ILE A 48 -1.92 10.13 3.72
C ILE A 48 -0.85 10.20 2.65
N PHE A 49 -0.44 9.04 2.13
CA PHE A 49 0.41 8.92 0.98
C PHE A 49 -0.47 8.66 -0.23
N ASP A 50 -0.32 9.46 -1.27
CA ASP A 50 -1.04 9.34 -2.51
C ASP A 50 -0.04 9.23 -3.65
N PHE A 51 0.03 8.05 -4.25
CA PHE A 51 0.94 7.72 -5.35
C PHE A 51 0.21 7.70 -6.70
N GLY A 52 -1.05 8.15 -6.72
CA GLY A 52 -1.93 8.13 -7.88
C GLY A 52 -2.73 6.83 -7.98
N SER A 53 -2.07 5.70 -8.24
CA SER A 53 -2.69 4.37 -8.31
C SER A 53 -2.88 3.70 -6.94
N GLU A 54 -2.27 4.24 -5.89
CA GLU A 54 -2.31 3.71 -4.55
C GLU A 54 -2.44 4.86 -3.53
N VAL A 55 -3.28 4.67 -2.52
CA VAL A 55 -3.48 5.62 -1.42
C VAL A 55 -3.31 4.89 -0.10
N TYR A 56 -2.37 5.34 0.74
CA TYR A 56 -2.11 4.75 2.04
C TYR A 56 -2.38 5.75 3.17
N VAL A 57 -3.14 5.32 4.18
CA VAL A 57 -3.29 6.06 5.43
C VAL A 57 -2.31 5.49 6.45
N TRP A 58 -1.35 6.29 6.89
CA TRP A 58 -0.39 5.92 7.92
C TRP A 58 -0.74 6.58 9.25
N SER A 59 -0.82 5.79 10.32
CA SER A 59 -1.02 6.28 11.69
C SER A 59 0.20 5.97 12.55
N GLY A 60 0.85 6.99 13.10
CA GLY A 60 1.93 6.81 14.06
C GLY A 60 1.45 6.16 15.36
N ARG A 61 2.38 5.52 16.09
CA ARG A 61 2.05 4.77 17.32
C ARG A 61 1.43 5.63 18.43
N SER A 62 1.65 6.93 18.37
CA SER A 62 1.16 7.95 19.31
C SER A 62 0.17 8.91 18.64
N ALA A 63 -0.30 8.60 17.43
CA ALA A 63 -1.28 9.41 16.71
C ALA A 63 -2.68 9.29 17.34
N ARG A 64 -3.47 10.35 17.23
CA ARG A 64 -4.81 10.39 17.81
C ARG A 64 -5.77 9.54 16.98
N LYS A 65 -6.67 8.79 17.65
CA LYS A 65 -7.69 7.99 16.93
C LYS A 65 -8.58 8.84 16.03
N THR A 66 -8.91 10.07 16.47
CA THR A 66 -9.72 11.02 15.71
C THR A 66 -9.03 11.49 14.43
N SER A 67 -7.74 11.85 14.48
CA SER A 67 -6.99 12.19 13.26
C SER A 67 -6.93 11.02 12.28
N GLY A 68 -6.79 9.79 12.80
CA GLY A 68 -6.89 8.56 12.00
C GLY A 68 -8.23 8.43 11.26
N ARG A 69 -9.35 8.75 11.91
CA ARG A 69 -10.68 8.74 11.26
C ARG A 69 -10.77 9.77 10.14
N TYR A 70 -10.37 11.02 10.41
CA TYR A 70 -10.35 12.06 9.38
C TYR A 70 -9.44 11.70 8.21
N ALA A 71 -8.28 11.09 8.46
CA ALA A 71 -7.39 10.63 7.39
C ALA A 71 -8.05 9.60 6.47
N VAL A 72 -8.85 8.67 7.02
CA VAL A 72 -9.63 7.71 6.23
C VAL A 72 -10.68 8.43 5.39
N GLU A 73 -11.45 9.34 5.98
CA GLU A 73 -12.47 10.12 5.27
C GLU A 73 -11.84 10.93 4.12
N TYR A 74 -10.70 11.57 4.36
CA TYR A 74 -9.95 12.29 3.34
C TYR A 74 -9.38 11.39 2.24
N ALA A 75 -8.80 10.25 2.61
CA ALA A 75 -8.27 9.29 1.64
C ALA A 75 -9.38 8.75 0.73
N GLN A 76 -10.55 8.44 1.28
CA GLN A 76 -11.73 8.03 0.49
C GLN A 76 -12.14 9.09 -0.53
N GLN A 77 -12.12 10.37 -0.15
CA GLN A 77 -12.38 11.46 -1.09
C GLN A 77 -11.27 11.59 -2.14
N LEU A 78 -10.01 11.33 -1.80
CA LEU A 78 -8.91 11.37 -2.77
C LEU A 78 -9.05 10.29 -3.83
N MET A 79 -9.53 9.09 -3.45
CA MET A 79 -9.71 7.98 -4.38
C MET A 79 -10.70 8.29 -5.52
N THR A 80 -11.65 9.20 -5.31
CA THR A 80 -12.62 9.60 -6.33
C THR A 80 -12.20 10.86 -7.11
N LYS A 81 -11.23 11.61 -6.58
CA LYS A 81 -10.75 12.87 -7.18
C LYS A 81 -9.53 12.62 -8.07
N ARG A 82 -9.40 13.42 -9.15
CA ARG A 82 -8.21 13.37 -10.02
C ARG A 82 -6.93 13.59 -9.22
N VAL A 83 -5.87 12.88 -9.60
CA VAL A 83 -4.53 13.02 -9.04
C VAL A 83 -4.02 14.43 -9.35
N THR A 84 -3.60 15.19 -8.34
CA THR A 84 -3.25 16.63 -8.47
C THR A 84 -1.80 16.89 -8.91
N SER A 85 -1.18 15.93 -9.61
CA SER A 85 0.14 16.09 -10.25
C SER A 85 -0.02 16.23 -11.77
N ASP A 86 0.51 17.33 -12.30
CA ASP A 86 0.08 18.05 -13.51
C ASP A 86 0.11 17.35 -14.87
N SER A 87 0.48 16.07 -15.03
CA SER A 87 0.53 15.49 -16.38
C SER A 87 0.67 13.97 -16.44
N SER A 88 -0.43 13.30 -16.81
CA SER A 88 -0.45 12.27 -17.86
C SER A 88 0.36 10.97 -17.69
N LEU A 89 0.58 10.46 -16.48
CA LEU A 89 1.59 9.39 -16.30
C LEU A 89 1.13 7.93 -16.47
N PHE A 90 -0.15 7.68 -16.78
CA PHE A 90 -0.60 6.34 -17.22
C PHE A 90 -1.56 6.41 -18.40
N GLY A 91 -1.14 7.05 -19.51
CA GLY A 91 -1.57 6.76 -20.88
C GLY A 91 -3.07 6.78 -21.23
N VAL A 92 -3.94 7.08 -20.29
CA VAL A 92 -5.37 7.20 -20.49
C VAL A 92 -5.75 8.50 -19.79
N GLU A 93 -6.12 9.49 -20.57
CA GLU A 93 -6.91 10.59 -20.03
C GLU A 93 -8.19 9.96 -19.47
N MET A 94 -8.19 9.70 -18.16
CA MET A 94 -9.36 9.23 -17.45
C MET A 94 -10.31 10.44 -17.42
N ASN A 95 -11.19 10.50 -18.41
CA ASN A 95 -12.20 11.55 -18.55
C ASN A 95 -13.04 11.67 -17.26
N GLU A 96 -13.07 10.64 -16.42
CA GLU A 96 -13.78 10.56 -15.15
C GLU A 96 -12.88 9.97 -14.04
N GLY A 97 -12.33 10.81 -13.16
CA GLY A 97 -11.73 10.37 -11.88
C GLY A 97 -10.50 9.44 -11.96
N ARG A 98 -10.26 8.68 -10.88
CA ARG A 98 -9.21 7.65 -10.82
C ARG A 98 -9.76 6.30 -11.26
N ALA A 99 -8.86 5.40 -11.62
CA ALA A 99 -9.27 4.07 -12.04
C ALA A 99 -9.97 3.29 -10.88
N PRO A 100 -10.98 2.45 -11.19
CA PRO A 100 -11.73 1.70 -10.17
C PRO A 100 -10.89 0.74 -9.32
N TRP A 101 -9.72 0.35 -9.83
CA TRP A 101 -8.78 -0.58 -9.20
C TRP A 101 -7.73 0.11 -8.33
N ILE A 102 -7.97 1.36 -7.92
CA ILE A 102 -7.10 2.06 -6.99
C ILE A 102 -6.94 1.28 -5.69
N LEU A 103 -5.69 1.11 -5.27
CA LEU A 103 -5.40 0.36 -4.04
C LEU A 103 -5.47 1.29 -2.83
N TYR A 104 -6.12 0.82 -1.77
CA TYR A 104 -6.21 1.53 -0.49
C TYR A 104 -5.71 0.65 0.66
N LEU A 105 -4.72 1.13 1.41
CA LEU A 105 -4.23 0.46 2.62
C LEU A 105 -4.23 1.41 3.81
N ARG A 106 -4.44 0.82 4.99
CA ARG A 106 -4.22 1.49 6.27
C ARG A 106 -3.04 0.83 6.97
N VAL A 107 -2.04 1.64 7.29
CA VAL A 107 -0.79 1.24 7.92
C VAL A 107 -0.69 1.91 9.28
N PHE A 108 -0.19 1.18 10.27
CA PHE A 108 0.01 1.72 11.60
C PHE A 108 1.40 1.40 12.11
N GLN A 109 2.04 2.38 12.75
CA GLN A 109 3.35 2.18 13.34
C GLN A 109 3.24 1.38 14.64
N GLY A 110 3.96 0.26 14.72
CA GLY A 110 4.15 -0.48 15.97
C GLY A 110 2.90 -1.14 16.53
N VAL A 111 1.90 -1.44 15.70
CA VAL A 111 0.70 -2.10 16.19
C VAL A 111 0.99 -3.57 16.49
N GLN A 112 1.04 -3.89 17.78
CA GLN A 112 0.56 -5.17 18.29
C GLN A 112 -0.96 -5.10 18.17
N PHE A 113 -1.51 -5.72 17.14
CA PHE A 113 -2.96 -5.71 16.94
C PHE A 113 -3.59 -6.56 18.03
N ALA A 114 -4.39 -5.94 18.90
CA ALA A 114 -5.19 -6.69 19.85
C ALA A 114 -6.36 -7.44 19.18
N GLU A 115 -6.69 -7.20 17.89
CA GLU A 115 -7.82 -7.92 17.28
C GLU A 115 -7.86 -8.04 15.74
N ASP A 116 -6.82 -7.64 15.00
CA ASP A 116 -6.67 -8.03 13.59
C ASP A 116 -5.28 -8.64 13.41
N GLN A 117 -5.20 -9.96 13.37
CA GLN A 117 -3.93 -10.69 13.23
C GLN A 117 -3.19 -10.24 11.96
N VAL A 118 -2.23 -9.32 12.11
CA VAL A 118 -1.19 -9.11 11.09
C VAL A 118 -0.46 -10.42 10.93
N MET A 119 -0.59 -11.03 9.75
CA MET A 119 0.14 -12.22 9.34
C MET A 119 1.64 -12.09 9.62
N THR A 120 2.09 -12.55 10.78
CA THR A 120 3.52 -12.69 11.09
C THR A 120 3.94 -14.12 10.76
N ARG A 121 5.23 -14.32 10.46
CA ARG A 121 5.83 -15.65 10.25
C ARG A 121 5.63 -16.62 11.43
N GLU A 122 5.21 -16.12 12.59
CA GLU A 122 5.05 -16.85 13.84
C GLU A 122 3.59 -17.26 14.14
N MET A 123 2.64 -16.93 13.26
CA MET A 123 1.23 -17.27 13.44
C MET A 123 0.97 -18.75 13.20
N LYS A 124 0.83 -19.51 14.30
CA LYS A 124 0.57 -20.96 14.32
C LYS A 124 -0.81 -21.37 13.79
N ASN A 125 -1.70 -20.41 13.57
CA ASN A 125 -3.12 -20.61 13.22
C ASN A 125 -3.40 -20.32 11.73
N VAL A 126 -2.35 -20.09 10.94
CA VAL A 126 -2.45 -19.87 9.51
C VAL A 126 -1.95 -21.13 8.81
N VAL A 127 -2.85 -21.78 8.10
CA VAL A 127 -2.56 -22.99 7.33
C VAL A 127 -2.43 -22.59 5.87
N THR A 128 -1.26 -22.82 5.29
CA THR A 128 -1.07 -22.75 3.85
C THR A 128 -1.80 -23.90 3.19
N GLU A 129 -2.75 -23.59 2.32
CA GLU A 129 -3.52 -24.59 1.57
C GLU A 129 -2.89 -24.83 0.20
N ASN A 130 -2.39 -23.77 -0.45
CA ASN A 130 -1.66 -23.87 -1.71
C ASN A 130 -0.66 -22.72 -1.84
N LEU A 131 0.47 -23.00 -2.49
CA LEU A 131 1.48 -22.01 -2.86
C LEU A 131 1.96 -22.33 -4.27
N GLU A 132 1.70 -21.41 -5.19
CA GLU A 132 2.18 -21.48 -6.56
C GLU A 132 3.19 -20.36 -6.79
N PHE A 133 4.29 -20.67 -7.47
CA PHE A 133 5.39 -19.75 -7.72
C PHE A 133 5.63 -19.66 -9.22
N TRP A 134 5.87 -18.45 -9.71
CA TRP A 134 6.29 -18.21 -11.08
C TRP A 134 7.48 -17.29 -11.09
N GLN A 135 8.39 -17.53 -12.03
CA GLN A 135 9.46 -16.61 -12.37
C GLN A 135 9.05 -15.84 -13.63
N LEU A 136 9.22 -14.53 -13.60
CA LEU A 136 9.09 -13.71 -14.80
C LEU A 136 10.38 -13.82 -15.62
N ILE A 137 10.27 -14.41 -16.81
CA ILE A 137 11.39 -14.57 -17.76
C ILE A 137 10.99 -13.84 -19.04
N GLY A 138 11.62 -12.69 -19.30
CA GLY A 138 11.15 -11.78 -20.35
C GLY A 138 9.76 -11.25 -20.01
N GLU A 139 8.77 -11.61 -20.83
CA GLU A 139 7.36 -11.22 -20.66
C GLU A 139 6.45 -12.37 -20.22
N GLU A 140 7.01 -13.57 -19.99
CA GLU A 140 6.23 -14.77 -19.64
C GLU A 140 6.44 -15.19 -18.19
N LEU A 141 5.39 -15.75 -17.58
CA LEU A 141 5.41 -16.36 -16.25
C LEU A 141 5.64 -17.87 -16.37
N VAL A 142 6.81 -18.32 -15.93
CA VAL A 142 7.18 -19.74 -15.93
C VAL A 142 6.99 -20.32 -14.54
N LEU A 143 6.22 -21.40 -14.43
CA LEU A 143 5.95 -22.08 -13.17
C LEU A 143 7.25 -22.62 -12.54
N VAL A 144 7.41 -22.39 -11.24
CA VAL A 144 8.57 -22.81 -10.47
C VAL A 144 8.15 -23.93 -9.51
N GLU A 145 8.65 -25.15 -9.75
CA GLU A 145 8.30 -26.32 -8.95
C GLU A 145 9.03 -26.41 -7.60
N ARG A 146 10.08 -25.60 -7.38
CA ARG A 146 10.90 -25.63 -6.17
C ARG A 146 11.01 -24.25 -5.54
N THR A 147 10.69 -24.11 -4.27
CA THR A 147 10.62 -22.81 -3.58
C THR A 147 11.94 -22.34 -2.99
N ASN A 148 12.96 -23.21 -3.00
CA ASN A 148 14.29 -22.95 -2.46
C ASN A 148 15.28 -22.37 -3.48
N ILE A 149 14.80 -21.91 -4.65
CA ILE A 149 15.64 -21.39 -5.74
C ILE A 149 15.43 -19.91 -6.01
N PHE A 150 15.01 -19.12 -5.01
CA PHE A 150 14.98 -17.67 -5.20
C PHE A 150 16.40 -17.16 -5.47
N ILE A 151 16.65 -16.79 -6.73
CA ILE A 151 17.91 -16.27 -7.21
C ILE A 151 17.81 -14.74 -7.20
N ASN A 152 18.87 -14.09 -6.73
CA ASN A 152 18.97 -12.64 -6.76
C ASN A 152 18.81 -12.12 -8.21
N ASN A 153 18.24 -10.93 -8.38
CA ASN A 153 18.00 -10.29 -9.68
C ASN A 153 16.99 -10.99 -10.61
N CYS A 154 16.10 -11.82 -10.06
CA CYS A 154 14.92 -12.33 -10.76
C CYS A 154 13.65 -11.73 -10.18
N CYS A 155 12.58 -11.69 -10.98
CA CYS A 155 11.26 -11.28 -10.52
C CYS A 155 10.36 -12.51 -10.41
N TYR A 156 9.58 -12.60 -9.33
CA TYR A 156 8.73 -13.74 -9.04
C TYR A 156 7.32 -13.29 -8.69
N VAL A 157 6.34 -14.08 -9.13
CA VAL A 157 4.94 -13.98 -8.70
C VAL A 157 4.66 -15.15 -7.78
N ILE A 158 3.98 -14.89 -6.66
CA ILE A 158 3.62 -15.93 -5.69
C ILE A 158 2.12 -15.82 -5.47
N ARG A 159 1.41 -16.92 -5.71
CA ARG A 159 0.00 -17.06 -5.36
C ARG A 159 -0.10 -17.92 -4.13
N TRP A 160 -0.56 -17.32 -3.03
CA TRP A 160 -0.72 -18.00 -1.77
C TRP A 160 -2.19 -18.12 -1.40
N GLN A 161 -2.67 -19.36 -1.30
CA GLN A 161 -3.98 -19.68 -0.75
C GLN A 161 -3.76 -20.17 0.68
N TYR A 162 -4.40 -19.52 1.63
CA TYR A 162 -4.28 -19.83 3.04
C TYR A 162 -5.63 -19.73 3.74
N ARG A 163 -5.71 -20.42 4.87
CA ARG A 163 -6.87 -20.38 5.76
C ARG A 163 -6.42 -20.09 7.18
N ILE A 164 -7.18 -19.24 7.85
CA ILE A 164 -6.97 -18.90 9.26
C ILE A 164 -7.91 -19.76 10.11
N GLN A 165 -7.36 -20.52 11.04
CA GLN A 165 -8.12 -21.26 12.04
C GLN A 165 -8.23 -20.44 13.31
N THR A 166 -9.39 -19.82 13.52
CA THR A 166 -9.70 -19.12 14.76
C THR A 166 -10.26 -20.12 15.79
N SER A 167 -9.48 -20.44 16.81
CA SER A 167 -9.99 -21.19 17.96
C SER A 167 -10.84 -20.27 18.84
N GLY A 168 -12.14 -20.19 18.55
CA GLY A 168 -13.16 -19.74 19.51
C GLY A 168 -13.88 -18.44 19.16
N ARG A 169 -15.22 -18.56 19.11
CA ARG A 169 -16.28 -17.54 18.96
C ARG A 169 -16.51 -17.02 17.55
N ALA A 170 -17.41 -17.71 16.86
CA ALA A 170 -18.17 -17.15 15.74
C ALA A 170 -18.86 -15.85 16.17
N LYS A 171 -18.61 -14.77 15.44
CA LYS A 171 -19.52 -13.63 15.36
C LYS A 171 -19.97 -13.53 13.91
N LEU A 172 -21.27 -13.72 13.70
CA LEU A 172 -21.95 -13.43 12.44
C LEU A 172 -21.87 -11.93 12.20
N PHE A 173 -21.39 -11.53 11.03
CA PHE A 173 -21.65 -10.21 10.48
C PHE A 173 -22.58 -10.40 9.28
N PHE A 174 -23.78 -9.84 9.37
CA PHE A 174 -24.63 -9.62 8.21
C PHE A 174 -24.05 -8.42 7.45
N LEU A 175 -23.92 -8.57 6.13
CA LEU A 175 -23.50 -7.51 5.20
C LEU A 175 -24.46 -6.32 5.24
#